data_AF-A0A6I9Y416-F1
#
_entry.id   AF-A0A6I9Y416-F1
#
_cell.length_a   1.000
_cell.length_b   1.000
_cell.length_c   1.000
_cell.angle_alpha   90.00
_cell.angle_beta   90.00
_cell.angle_gamma   90.00
#
_symmetry.space_group_name_H-M   'P 1'
#
loop_
_entity.id
_entity.type
_entity.pdbx_description
1 polymer ?
#
loop_
_entity_poly.entity_id
_entity_poly.type
_entity_poly.pdbx_seq_one_letter_code
_entity_poly.pdbx_strand_id
1 'polypeptide(L)'
;MPQRQTRSPRMLFYLLSAFFQLQGVHGMGSHKEDFRFCAERRQTVGGHIRYDTQQDAITISNGADGLNISAPFPPGPQQSWALPSHLGTYRFCVYWFQDDHLFNLTYGITHSYQLSNQANYSFSSLNFNYEGSKDGPDLLNNISYAFNDGFDNRSLPSMTRYKFFLDFRKIDQKEALVQNSNVEEEMRRTELKLKNLETRPSSDQDGPPEDPFL
;
A
#
# COMPACT_ATOMS: atom_id res chain seq x y z
N MET A 1 -45.51 18.41 45.06
CA MET A 1 -44.62 17.24 45.06
C MET A 1 -44.07 17.06 43.64
N PRO A 2 -42.75 17.07 43.40
CA PRO A 2 -42.21 16.89 42.05
C PRO A 2 -41.94 15.39 41.78
N GLN A 3 -42.38 14.90 40.62
CA GLN A 3 -42.07 13.56 40.15
C GLN A 3 -40.61 13.47 39.70
N ARG A 4 -39.85 12.55 40.30
CA ARG A 4 -38.52 12.15 39.80
C ARG A 4 -38.70 11.34 38.53
N GLN A 5 -38.25 11.89 37.41
CA GLN A 5 -38.12 11.18 36.16
C GLN A 5 -36.85 10.32 36.21
N THR A 6 -37.03 9.02 36.47
CA THR A 6 -35.94 8.03 36.39
C THR A 6 -35.57 7.82 34.93
N ARG A 7 -34.46 8.45 34.50
CA ARG A 7 -33.86 8.24 33.19
C ARG A 7 -33.31 6.81 33.12
N SER A 8 -33.98 5.95 32.36
CA SER A 8 -33.62 4.55 32.18
C SER A 8 -32.21 4.43 31.57
N PRO A 9 -31.25 3.79 32.25
CA PRO A 9 -29.88 3.63 31.74
C PRO A 9 -29.82 2.69 30.52
N ARG A 10 -30.88 1.92 30.25
CA ARG A 10 -30.96 0.97 29.13
C ARG A 10 -30.80 1.64 27.77
N MET A 11 -31.38 2.83 27.57
CA MET A 11 -31.30 3.54 26.29
C MET A 11 -29.87 4.02 25.99
N LEU A 12 -29.07 4.32 27.03
CA LEU A 12 -27.67 4.72 26.88
C LEU A 12 -26.80 3.55 26.42
N PHE A 13 -27.03 2.34 26.95
CA PHE A 13 -26.28 1.13 26.56
C PHE A 13 -26.54 0.72 25.11
N TYR A 14 -27.79 0.83 24.63
CA TYR A 14 -28.13 0.55 23.23
C TYR A 14 -27.47 1.54 22.27
N LEU A 15 -27.40 2.83 22.64
CA LEU A 15 -26.71 3.84 21.87
C LEU A 15 -25.19 3.58 21.81
N LEU A 16 -24.55 3.23 22.94
CA LEU A 16 -23.12 2.88 22.95
C LEU A 16 -22.80 1.65 22.08
N SER A 17 -23.64 0.60 22.12
CA SER A 17 -23.44 -0.57 21.25
C SER A 17 -23.56 -0.22 19.76
N ALA A 18 -24.46 0.71 19.41
CA ALA A 18 -24.58 1.17 18.02
C ALA A 18 -23.35 1.99 17.57
N PHE A 19 -22.76 2.81 18.45
CA PHE A 19 -21.51 3.52 18.15
C PHE A 19 -20.32 2.58 17.97
N PHE A 20 -20.21 1.50 18.77
CA PHE A 20 -19.14 0.50 18.58
C PHE A 20 -19.30 -0.30 17.28
N GLN A 21 -20.53 -0.57 16.83
CA GLN A 21 -20.80 -1.24 15.55
C GLN A 21 -20.47 -0.34 14.35
N LEU A 22 -20.62 0.98 14.49
CA LEU A 22 -20.30 1.96 13.44
C LEU A 22 -18.80 2.30 13.34
N GLN A 23 -18.01 2.01 14.38
CA GLN A 23 -16.54 2.19 14.35
C GLN A 23 -15.81 1.06 13.62
N GLY A 24 -16.51 0.03 13.15
CA GLY A 24 -15.93 -1.11 12.42
C GLY A 24 -15.87 -0.95 10.90
N VAL A 25 -16.31 0.18 10.31
CA VAL A 25 -16.50 0.31 8.85
C VAL A 25 -15.72 1.48 8.22
N HIS A 26 -14.70 1.99 8.91
CA HIS A 26 -13.78 3.02 8.36
C HIS A 26 -12.32 2.54 8.42
N GLY A 27 -12.00 1.53 7.62
CA GLY A 27 -10.63 1.06 7.44
C GLY A 27 -10.49 0.16 6.22
N MET A 28 -9.75 0.63 5.23
CA MET A 28 -9.41 0.00 3.95
C MET A 28 -10.52 -0.06 2.88
N GLY A 29 -10.61 1.02 2.11
CA GLY A 29 -10.69 0.83 0.66
C GLY A 29 -9.58 -0.12 0.20
N SER A 30 -9.88 -0.93 -0.80
CA SER A 30 -9.05 -1.98 -1.40
C SER A 30 -7.75 -1.46 -2.04
N HIS A 31 -6.94 -0.69 -1.33
CA HIS A 31 -5.54 -0.47 -1.67
C HIS A 31 -4.79 -1.68 -1.14
N LYS A 32 -4.72 -2.72 -1.97
CA LYS A 32 -3.92 -3.91 -1.67
C LYS A 32 -2.47 -3.48 -1.58
N GLU A 33 -1.88 -3.55 -0.40
CA GLU A 33 -0.46 -3.28 -0.25
C GLU A 33 0.38 -4.35 -1.00
N ASP A 34 1.32 -3.90 -1.82
CA ASP A 34 2.24 -4.78 -2.54
C ASP A 34 3.22 -5.46 -1.58
N PHE A 35 3.58 -4.77 -0.51
CA PHE A 35 4.43 -5.29 0.56
C PHE A 35 3.96 -4.79 1.93
N ARG A 36 3.96 -5.72 2.90
CA ARG A 36 3.73 -5.43 4.32
C ARG A 36 4.75 -6.15 5.17
N PHE A 37 5.36 -5.46 6.11
CA PHE A 37 6.14 -6.06 7.19
C PHE A 37 5.62 -5.53 8.52
N CYS A 38 5.17 -6.41 9.42
CA CYS A 38 4.71 -6.04 10.74
C CYS A 38 5.50 -6.74 11.83
N ALA A 39 5.79 -6.04 12.92
CA ALA A 39 6.47 -6.59 14.09
C ALA A 39 6.09 -5.84 15.38
N GLU A 40 6.42 -6.43 16.51
CA GLU A 40 6.35 -5.81 17.83
C GLU A 40 7.75 -5.40 18.29
N ARG A 41 7.89 -4.13 18.67
CA ARG A 41 9.10 -3.54 19.24
C ARG A 41 8.88 -3.23 20.71
N ARG A 42 9.81 -3.63 21.57
CA ARG A 42 9.86 -3.20 22.96
C ARG A 42 10.69 -1.91 23.08
N GLN A 43 10.02 -0.81 23.39
CA GLN A 43 10.66 0.49 23.60
C GLN A 43 10.94 0.71 25.09
N THR A 44 12.22 0.74 25.46
CA THR A 44 12.68 0.95 26.84
C THR A 44 13.28 2.34 27.08
N VAL A 45 13.64 3.05 26.01
CA VAL A 45 14.17 4.41 26.02
C VAL A 45 13.54 5.23 24.88
N GLY A 46 13.67 6.55 24.94
CA GLY A 46 13.34 7.41 23.80
C GLY A 46 14.21 7.06 22.58
N GLY A 47 13.67 7.23 21.39
CA GLY A 47 14.37 6.86 20.17
C GLY A 47 13.77 7.49 18.92
N HIS A 48 14.28 7.08 17.76
CA HIS A 48 13.91 7.64 16.48
C HIS A 48 13.62 6.55 15.45
N ILE A 49 12.79 6.87 14.47
CA ILE A 49 12.78 6.17 13.18
C ILE A 49 13.78 6.89 12.30
N ARG A 50 14.67 6.16 11.64
CA ARG A 50 15.58 6.68 10.63
C ARG A 50 15.33 5.98 9.32
N TYR A 51 15.32 6.75 8.24
CA TYR A 51 15.12 6.27 6.90
C TYR A 51 16.33 6.63 6.03
N ASP A 52 16.93 5.61 5.43
CA ASP A 52 18.05 5.76 4.50
C ASP A 52 17.70 5.14 3.13
N THR A 53 18.32 5.65 2.08
CA THR A 53 18.23 5.01 0.76
C THR A 53 19.30 3.95 0.62
N GLN A 54 18.94 2.78 0.09
CA GLN A 54 19.89 1.73 -0.27
C GLN A 54 19.50 1.08 -1.60
N GLN A 55 20.39 0.30 -2.19
CA GLN A 55 20.12 -0.38 -3.45
C GLN A 55 19.47 -1.77 -3.24
N ASP A 56 18.54 -2.13 -4.13
CA ASP A 56 17.98 -3.49 -4.35
C ASP A 56 17.34 -4.21 -3.15
N ALA A 57 17.04 -3.52 -2.05
CA ALA A 57 16.43 -4.16 -0.89
C ALA A 57 15.62 -3.21 -0.02
N ILE A 58 14.72 -3.77 0.77
CA ILE A 58 14.12 -3.15 1.95
C ILE A 58 14.74 -3.79 3.20
N THR A 59 15.46 -3.01 4.01
CA THR A 59 16.03 -3.47 5.29
C THR A 59 15.27 -2.83 6.44
N ILE A 60 14.91 -3.63 7.45
CA ILE A 60 14.36 -3.17 8.72
C ILE A 60 15.28 -3.67 9.82
N SER A 61 15.86 -2.75 10.58
CA SER A 61 16.76 -3.06 11.70
C SER A 61 16.28 -2.34 12.95
N ASN A 62 16.17 -3.07 14.05
CA ASN A 62 15.86 -2.50 15.36
C ASN A 62 17.15 -2.36 16.18
N GLY A 63 17.22 -1.27 16.95
CA GLY A 63 18.28 -1.00 17.91
C GLY A 63 17.73 -0.27 19.14
N ALA A 64 18.60 -0.09 20.13
CA ALA A 64 18.24 0.54 21.38
C ALA A 64 17.69 1.97 21.19
N ASP A 65 18.29 2.73 20.26
CA ASP A 65 17.96 4.12 19.99
C ASP A 65 16.88 4.31 18.92
N GLY A 66 16.35 3.23 18.32
CA GLY A 66 15.36 3.40 17.25
C GLY A 66 15.14 2.25 16.28
N LEU A 67 14.36 2.55 15.26
CA LEU A 67 14.16 1.73 14.06
C LEU A 67 14.94 2.36 12.91
N ASN A 68 15.82 1.60 12.27
CA ASN A 68 16.47 2.00 11.02
C ASN A 68 15.83 1.22 9.87
N ILE A 69 15.25 1.95 8.93
CA ILE A 69 14.60 1.41 7.74
C ILE A 69 15.37 1.92 6.54
N SER A 70 15.72 1.06 5.61
CA SER A 70 16.30 1.49 4.34
C SER A 70 15.64 0.80 3.17
N ALA A 71 15.46 1.54 2.08
CA ALA A 71 14.75 1.05 0.89
C ALA A 71 15.31 1.72 -0.38
N PRO A 72 15.00 1.23 -1.59
CA PRO A 72 15.46 1.83 -2.86
C PRO A 72 14.73 3.13 -3.21
N PHE A 73 13.82 3.60 -2.37
CA PHE A 73 12.99 4.76 -2.68
C PHE A 73 13.71 6.06 -2.28
N PRO A 74 13.57 7.13 -3.06
CA PRO A 74 13.99 8.46 -2.64
C PRO A 74 13.28 8.83 -1.33
N PRO A 75 13.97 9.44 -0.36
CA PRO A 75 13.35 9.83 0.89
C PRO A 75 12.31 10.92 0.67
N GLY A 76 11.29 10.94 1.54
CA GLY A 76 10.41 12.09 1.68
C GLY A 76 11.15 13.34 2.20
N PRO A 77 10.42 14.41 2.54
CA PRO A 77 11.01 15.66 3.03
C PRO A 77 11.78 15.51 4.36
N GLN A 78 11.54 14.41 5.09
CA GLN A 78 12.15 14.09 6.37
C GLN A 78 12.67 12.66 6.31
N GLN A 79 13.80 12.41 6.98
CA GLN A 79 14.47 11.10 7.04
C GLN A 79 14.58 10.56 8.47
N SER A 80 14.15 11.34 9.46
CA SER A 80 14.21 10.92 10.86
C SER A 80 13.05 11.50 11.65
N TRP A 81 12.36 10.68 12.44
CA TRP A 81 11.21 11.06 13.26
C TRP A 81 11.40 10.59 14.69
N ALA A 82 11.03 11.42 15.66
CA ALA A 82 10.98 10.96 17.05
C ALA A 82 9.90 9.88 17.21
N LEU A 83 10.23 8.82 17.93
CA LEU A 83 9.27 7.84 18.40
C LEU A 83 8.41 8.44 19.54
N PRO A 84 7.24 7.85 19.82
CA PRO A 84 6.40 8.29 20.93
C PRO A 84 7.16 8.28 22.25
N SER A 85 6.91 9.24 23.13
CA SER A 85 7.62 9.34 24.42
C SER A 85 7.24 8.24 25.41
N HIS A 86 6.02 7.69 25.29
CA HIS A 86 5.55 6.61 26.15
C HIS A 86 6.33 5.32 25.87
N LEU A 87 6.92 4.75 26.91
CA LEU A 87 7.63 3.48 26.84
C LEU A 87 6.64 2.30 26.84
N GLY A 88 7.04 1.18 26.25
CA GLY A 88 6.19 0.00 26.16
C GLY A 88 6.40 -0.80 24.89
N THR A 89 5.49 -1.74 24.63
CA THR A 89 5.51 -2.54 23.40
C THR A 89 4.62 -1.87 22.37
N TYR A 90 5.17 -1.67 21.17
CA TYR A 90 4.46 -1.12 20.03
C TYR A 90 4.47 -2.11 18.88
N ARG A 91 3.29 -2.38 18.34
CA ARG A 91 3.18 -3.00 17.01
C ARG A 91 3.41 -1.93 15.96
N PHE A 92 4.24 -2.22 14.98
CA PHE A 92 4.48 -1.35 13.84
C PHE A 92 4.37 -2.15 12.55
N CYS A 93 4.02 -1.46 11.47
CA CYS A 93 3.95 -2.06 10.15
C CYS A 93 4.54 -1.12 9.10
N VAL A 94 5.44 -1.64 8.27
CA VAL A 94 5.96 -0.99 7.07
C VAL A 94 5.12 -1.44 5.89
N TYR A 95 4.66 -0.50 5.08
CA TYR A 95 3.81 -0.72 3.92
C TYR A 95 4.44 -0.10 2.69
N TRP A 96 4.28 -0.79 1.57
CA TRP A 96 4.53 -0.24 0.26
C TRP A 96 3.28 -0.41 -0.60
N PHE A 97 2.89 0.69 -1.23
CA PHE A 97 1.83 0.76 -2.21
C PHE A 97 2.46 1.24 -3.53
N GLN A 98 2.61 0.33 -4.48
CA GLN A 98 3.25 0.59 -5.76
C GLN A 98 2.42 1.56 -6.60
N ASP A 99 1.11 1.35 -6.66
CA ASP A 99 0.17 2.17 -7.42
C ASP A 99 0.05 3.60 -6.87
N ASP A 100 0.14 3.75 -5.54
CA ASP A 100 0.09 5.06 -4.88
C ASP A 100 1.47 5.72 -4.77
N HIS A 101 2.54 5.00 -5.13
CA HIS A 101 3.93 5.44 -5.01
C HIS A 101 4.36 5.77 -3.56
N LEU A 102 3.73 5.10 -2.59
CA LEU A 102 3.90 5.38 -1.16
C LEU A 102 4.68 4.30 -0.44
N PHE A 103 5.64 4.72 0.37
CA PHE A 103 6.31 3.86 1.35
C PHE A 103 6.12 4.44 2.74
N ASN A 104 5.36 3.74 3.59
CA ASN A 104 4.85 4.24 4.86
C ASN A 104 5.17 3.31 6.02
N LEU A 105 5.22 3.87 7.22
CA LEU A 105 5.34 3.15 8.48
C LEU A 105 4.21 3.58 9.42
N THR A 106 3.49 2.64 10.00
CA THR A 106 2.65 2.88 11.19
C THR A 106 3.37 2.40 12.44
N TYR A 107 3.22 3.11 13.55
CA TYR A 107 3.84 2.77 14.84
C TYR A 107 2.85 2.99 15.98
N GLY A 108 2.40 1.89 16.61
CA GLY A 108 1.26 1.91 17.50
C GLY A 108 -0.04 2.25 16.76
N ILE A 109 -1.00 2.84 17.48
CA ILE A 109 -2.34 3.12 16.96
C ILE A 109 -2.39 4.43 16.18
N THR A 110 -1.64 5.44 16.63
CA THR A 110 -1.87 6.84 16.23
C THR A 110 -0.75 7.44 15.37
N HIS A 111 0.40 6.78 15.24
CA HIS A 111 1.54 7.36 14.54
C HIS A 111 1.69 6.72 13.17
N SER A 112 1.75 7.57 12.15
CA SER A 112 2.06 7.20 10.78
C SER A 112 3.16 8.12 10.27
N TYR A 113 4.10 7.54 9.54
CA TYR A 113 5.29 8.20 9.02
C TYR A 113 5.41 7.88 7.53
N GLN A 114 5.44 8.92 6.71
CA GLN A 114 5.67 8.78 5.28
C GLN A 114 7.18 8.75 5.03
N LEU A 115 7.71 7.57 4.69
CA LEU A 115 9.13 7.36 4.45
C LEU A 115 9.51 7.81 3.02
N SER A 116 8.63 7.56 2.04
CA SER A 116 8.76 8.03 0.66
C SER A 116 7.39 8.27 0.01
N ASN A 117 7.33 9.25 -0.88
CA ASN A 117 6.22 9.49 -1.82
C ASN A 117 6.64 9.34 -3.29
N GLN A 118 7.77 8.68 -3.54
CA GLN A 118 8.32 8.40 -4.86
C GLN A 118 8.76 6.94 -4.95
N ALA A 119 7.96 6.02 -4.41
CA ALA A 119 8.26 4.60 -4.39
C ALA A 119 7.95 3.91 -5.75
N ASN A 120 8.46 4.49 -6.83
CA ASN A 120 8.20 4.08 -8.22
C ASN A 120 9.13 2.95 -8.65
N TYR A 121 8.84 1.73 -8.20
CA TYR A 121 9.60 0.55 -8.58
C TYR A 121 8.65 -0.58 -8.98
N SER A 122 9.07 -1.38 -9.94
CA SER A 122 8.42 -2.66 -10.24
C SER A 122 9.43 -3.76 -9.96
N PHE A 123 8.97 -4.83 -9.31
CA PHE A 123 9.78 -5.96 -8.95
C PHE A 123 8.95 -7.23 -9.11
N SER A 124 9.63 -8.35 -9.33
CA SER A 124 8.97 -9.58 -9.82
C SER A 124 9.01 -10.70 -8.81
N SER A 125 9.98 -10.63 -7.91
CA SER A 125 10.16 -11.60 -6.86
C SER A 125 10.78 -10.95 -5.63
N LEU A 126 10.54 -11.59 -4.50
CA LEU A 126 11.03 -11.16 -3.20
C LEU A 126 11.77 -12.34 -2.60
N ASN A 127 13.06 -12.15 -2.35
CA ASN A 127 13.84 -13.04 -1.51
C ASN A 127 14.11 -12.32 -0.19
N PHE A 128 14.30 -13.04 0.91
CA PHE A 128 14.56 -12.42 2.20
C PHE A 128 15.64 -13.15 2.99
N ASN A 129 16.31 -12.39 3.84
CA ASN A 129 17.23 -12.88 4.84
C ASN A 129 16.98 -12.15 6.16
N TYR A 130 17.42 -12.73 7.26
CA TYR A 130 17.37 -12.10 8.59
C TYR A 130 18.68 -12.37 9.32
N GLU A 131 19.14 -11.39 10.09
CA GLU A 131 20.41 -11.44 10.80
C GLU A 131 20.31 -10.72 12.14
N GLY A 132 21.28 -10.96 13.02
CA GLY A 132 21.36 -10.34 14.33
C GLY A 132 21.21 -11.31 15.50
N SER A 133 20.99 -10.75 16.68
CA SER A 133 20.88 -11.55 17.91
C SER A 133 19.50 -12.20 18.00
N LYS A 134 19.46 -13.43 18.53
CA LYS A 134 18.22 -14.12 18.89
C LYS A 134 17.67 -13.70 20.25
N ASP A 135 18.47 -12.94 21.01
CA ASP A 135 18.16 -12.48 22.35
C ASP A 135 18.57 -11.00 22.54
N GLY A 136 17.93 -10.31 23.49
CA GLY A 136 18.29 -8.96 23.88
C GLY A 136 17.16 -7.94 23.73
N PRO A 137 17.40 -6.68 24.15
CA PRO A 137 16.37 -5.64 24.19
C PRO A 137 15.92 -5.18 22.79
N ASP A 138 16.77 -5.41 21.78
CA ASP A 138 16.54 -4.96 20.40
C ASP A 138 15.82 -6.01 19.55
N LEU A 139 15.41 -7.13 20.15
CA LEU A 139 14.70 -8.20 19.46
C LEU A 139 13.30 -7.73 19.02
N LEU A 140 12.99 -7.90 17.73
CA LEU A 140 11.63 -7.78 17.24
C LEU A 140 10.86 -9.08 17.49
N ASN A 141 9.57 -8.98 17.79
CA ASN A 141 8.69 -10.12 18.06
C ASN A 141 7.44 -10.10 17.15
N ASN A 142 6.71 -11.21 17.11
CA ASN A 142 5.45 -11.34 16.37
C ASN A 142 5.55 -10.81 14.93
N ILE A 143 6.60 -11.25 14.22
CA ILE A 143 6.93 -10.78 12.89
C ILE A 143 6.11 -11.50 11.85
N SER A 144 5.54 -10.72 10.95
CA SER A 144 4.83 -11.21 9.77
C SER A 144 5.18 -10.33 8.58
N TYR A 145 5.23 -10.92 7.40
CA TYR A 145 5.27 -10.17 6.17
C TYR A 145 4.25 -10.71 5.17
N ALA A 146 3.83 -9.85 4.24
CA ALA A 146 3.06 -10.23 3.07
C ALA A 146 3.64 -9.53 1.85
N PHE A 147 3.49 -10.17 0.71
CA PHE A 147 3.97 -9.72 -0.58
C PHE A 147 2.96 -10.17 -1.66
N ASN A 148 2.86 -9.45 -2.78
CA ASN A 148 1.85 -9.65 -3.83
C ASN A 148 0.42 -9.46 -3.30
N ASP A 149 -0.04 -8.21 -3.25
CA ASP A 149 -1.39 -7.83 -2.81
C ASP A 149 -1.74 -8.19 -1.35
N GLY A 150 -0.76 -8.43 -0.49
CA GLY A 150 -0.99 -8.61 0.95
C GLY A 150 -1.75 -9.89 1.36
N PHE A 151 -2.02 -10.81 0.44
CA PHE A 151 -2.85 -12.01 0.70
C PHE A 151 -2.16 -13.06 1.59
N ASP A 152 -0.86 -13.30 1.39
CA ASP A 152 -0.14 -14.37 2.07
C ASP A 152 0.69 -13.82 3.24
N ASN A 153 0.07 -13.72 4.41
CA ASN A 153 0.80 -13.41 5.64
C ASN A 153 1.68 -14.61 6.06
N ARG A 154 2.99 -14.41 6.05
CA ARG A 154 4.00 -15.38 6.48
C ARG A 154 4.69 -14.91 7.74
N SER A 155 4.78 -15.76 8.74
CA SER A 155 5.52 -15.48 9.96
C SER A 155 7.03 -15.61 9.74
N LEU A 156 7.81 -14.82 10.48
CA LEU A 156 9.27 -14.88 10.49
C LEU A 156 9.77 -15.08 11.92
N PRO A 157 10.96 -15.70 12.09
CA PRO A 157 11.57 -15.85 13.41
C PRO A 157 11.94 -14.49 13.99
N SER A 158 11.92 -14.36 15.32
CA SER A 158 12.39 -13.17 16.04
C SER A 158 13.87 -12.91 15.77
N MET A 159 14.18 -11.69 15.32
CA MET A 159 15.51 -11.24 14.98
C MET A 159 15.60 -9.71 15.13
N THR A 160 16.80 -9.15 15.17
CA THR A 160 16.97 -7.69 15.23
C THR A 160 16.96 -7.02 13.85
N ARG A 161 17.20 -7.79 12.78
CA ARG A 161 17.23 -7.25 11.41
C ARG A 161 16.65 -8.21 10.37
N TYR A 162 15.94 -7.63 9.41
CA TYR A 162 15.38 -8.30 8.24
C TYR A 162 15.77 -7.53 6.99
N LYS A 163 16.08 -8.27 5.92
CA LYS A 163 16.43 -7.71 4.61
C LYS A 163 15.66 -8.45 3.53
N PHE A 164 14.84 -7.70 2.80
CA PHE A 164 14.04 -8.17 1.68
C PHE A 164 14.71 -7.70 0.38
N PHE A 165 15.29 -8.61 -0.37
CA PHE A 165 15.88 -8.33 -1.67
C PHE A 165 14.77 -8.23 -2.70
N LEU A 166 14.77 -7.10 -3.42
CA LEU A 166 13.83 -6.81 -4.48
C LEU A 166 14.49 -7.17 -5.81
N ASP A 167 13.94 -8.18 -6.48
CA ASP A 167 14.36 -8.48 -7.84
C ASP A 167 13.64 -7.51 -8.79
N PHE A 168 14.30 -6.38 -9.05
CA PHE A 168 13.82 -5.42 -10.01
C PHE A 168 13.84 -6.07 -11.39
N ARG A 169 12.67 -6.23 -11.99
CA ARG A 169 12.64 -6.23 -13.44
C ARG A 169 13.14 -4.84 -13.81
N LYS A 170 14.28 -4.76 -14.51
CA LYS A 170 14.50 -3.60 -15.38
C LYS A 170 13.24 -3.57 -16.22
N ILE A 171 12.36 -2.59 -15.97
CA ILE A 171 11.46 -2.16 -17.03
C ILE A 171 12.45 -1.67 -18.06
N ASP A 172 12.80 -2.55 -19.00
CA ASP A 172 13.49 -2.12 -20.20
C ASP A 172 12.62 -0.98 -20.69
N GLN A 173 13.16 0.24 -20.75
CA GLN A 173 12.43 1.40 -21.25
C GLN A 173 11.79 1.10 -22.63
N LYS A 174 12.30 0.07 -23.31
CA LYS A 174 11.74 -0.60 -24.47
C LYS A 174 10.32 -1.17 -24.27
N GLU A 175 9.99 -1.86 -23.18
CA GLU A 175 8.64 -2.41 -22.96
C GLU A 175 7.61 -1.32 -22.66
N ALA A 176 7.95 -0.31 -21.86
CA ALA A 176 7.08 0.85 -21.63
C ALA A 176 6.88 1.69 -22.91
N LEU A 177 7.94 1.86 -23.72
CA LEU A 177 7.84 2.51 -25.03
C LEU A 177 7.02 1.69 -26.02
N VAL A 178 7.17 0.35 -26.01
CA VAL A 178 6.41 -0.57 -26.87
C VAL A 178 4.94 -0.55 -26.49
N GLN A 179 4.58 -0.59 -25.20
CA GLN A 179 3.19 -0.45 -24.76
C GLN A 179 2.59 0.89 -25.18
N ASN A 180 3.31 2.00 -24.99
CA ASN A 180 2.82 3.32 -25.42
C ASN A 180 2.64 3.41 -26.94
N SER A 181 3.59 2.88 -27.72
CA SER A 181 3.50 2.85 -29.19
C SER A 181 2.34 1.99 -29.70
N ASN A 182 2.05 0.88 -29.02
CA ASN A 182 0.95 -0.01 -29.39
C ASN A 182 -0.41 0.62 -29.06
N VAL A 183 -0.52 1.30 -27.91
CA VAL A 183 -1.74 2.05 -27.55
C VAL A 183 -1.98 3.22 -28.50
N GLU A 184 -0.93 3.96 -28.88
CA GLU A 184 -1.03 5.07 -29.82
C GLU A 184 -1.46 4.60 -31.23
N GLU A 185 -0.91 3.47 -31.70
CA GLU A 185 -1.27 2.89 -33.00
C GLU A 185 -2.70 2.34 -33.01
N GLU A 186 -3.15 1.65 -31.95
CA GLU A 186 -4.54 1.19 -31.84
C GLU A 186 -5.52 2.37 -31.71
N MET A 187 -5.14 3.45 -31.01
CA MET A 187 -5.94 4.68 -30.93
C MET A 187 -6.08 5.34 -32.30
N ARG A 188 -4.98 5.47 -33.05
CA ARG A 188 -4.99 6.00 -34.43
C ARG A 188 -5.83 5.13 -35.36
N ARG A 189 -5.72 3.80 -35.25
CA ARG A 189 -6.52 2.86 -36.05
C ARG A 189 -8.01 2.97 -35.74
N THR A 190 -8.36 3.20 -34.47
CA THR A 190 -9.75 3.40 -34.04
C THR A 190 -10.30 4.73 -34.56
N GLU A 191 -9.51 5.81 -34.51
CA GLU A 191 -9.88 7.11 -35.08
C GLU A 191 -10.14 7.01 -36.59
N LEU A 192 -9.29 6.27 -37.32
CA LEU A 192 -9.47 6.06 -38.76
C LEU A 192 -10.75 5.27 -39.07
N LYS A 193 -11.06 4.26 -38.25
CA LYS A 193 -12.31 3.49 -38.38
C LYS A 193 -13.53 4.35 -38.10
N LEU A 194 -13.49 5.24 -37.10
CA LEU A 194 -14.59 6.18 -36.84
C LEU A 194 -14.81 7.13 -38.03
N LYS A 195 -13.75 7.72 -38.57
CA LYS A 195 -13.85 8.63 -39.75
C LYS A 195 -14.42 7.92 -40.98
N ASN A 196 -14.08 6.65 -41.18
CA ASN A 196 -14.62 5.82 -42.27
C ASN A 196 -16.09 5.43 -42.04
N LEU A 197 -16.56 5.40 -40.80
CA LEU A 197 -17.97 5.18 -40.47
C LEU A 197 -18.80 6.46 -40.65
N GLU A 198 -18.22 7.63 -40.36
CA GLU A 198 -18.87 8.94 -40.60
C GLU A 198 -18.97 9.31 -42.09
N THR A 199 -18.13 8.74 -42.95
CA THR A 199 -18.11 9.03 -44.40
C THR A 199 -18.93 8.06 -45.25
N ARG A 200 -19.63 7.08 -44.66
CA ARG A 200 -20.62 6.29 -45.42
C ARG A 200 -21.85 7.15 -45.70
N PRO A 201 -22.20 7.42 -46.97
CA PRO A 201 -23.49 8.03 -47.27
C PRO A 201 -24.59 7.07 -46.81
N SER A 202 -25.62 7.61 -46.16
CA SER A 202 -26.89 6.92 -46.00
C SER A 202 -27.36 6.46 -47.38
N SER A 203 -27.30 5.16 -47.66
CA SER A 203 -27.90 4.55 -48.83
C SER A 203 -29.34 4.17 -48.49
N ASP A 204 -30.15 5.18 -48.17
CA ASP A 204 -31.60 5.08 -48.36
C ASP A 204 -31.88 5.49 -49.80
N GLN A 205 -32.13 4.49 -50.66
CA GLN A 205 -33.22 4.44 -51.65
C GLN A 205 -32.97 3.28 -52.63
N ASP A 206 -33.44 2.10 -52.24
CA ASP A 206 -33.78 1.03 -53.17
C ASP A 206 -35.20 1.35 -53.67
N GLY A 207 -35.31 1.96 -54.86
CA GLY A 207 -36.59 2.17 -55.53
C GLY A 207 -37.07 0.86 -56.17
N PRO A 208 -38.36 0.53 -56.13
CA PRO A 208 -38.85 -0.75 -56.64
C PRO A 208 -38.71 -0.81 -58.17
N PRO A 209 -38.51 -2.01 -58.75
CA PRO A 209 -38.32 -2.17 -60.19
C PRO A 209 -39.63 -1.89 -60.94
N GLU A 210 -39.56 -1.08 -61.99
CA GLU A 210 -40.70 -0.84 -62.89
C GLU A 210 -41.04 -2.09 -63.73
N ASP A 211 -42.34 -2.33 -63.83
CA ASP A 211 -43.02 -3.45 -64.49
C ASP A 211 -42.97 -3.31 -66.04
N PRO A 212 -42.57 -4.33 -66.81
CA PRO A 212 -42.35 -4.18 -68.25
C PRO A 212 -43.62 -4.31 -69.11
N PHE A 213 -44.75 -3.76 -68.67
CA PHE A 213 -45.97 -3.67 -69.49
C PHE A 213 -46.77 -2.38 -69.25
N LEU A 214 -46.22 -1.22 -69.65
CA LEU A 214 -46.97 -0.04 -70.13
C LEU A 214 -46.15 0.76 -71.14
#